data_AF-A0A067G980-F1
#
_entry.id   AF-A0A067G980-F1
#
_cell.length_a   1.000
_cell.length_b   1.000
_cell.length_c   1.000
_cell.angle_alpha   90.00
_cell.angle_beta   90.00
_cell.angle_gamma   90.00
#
_symmetry.space_group_name_H-M   'P 1'
#
loop_
_entity.id
_entity.type
_entity.pdbx_description
1 polymer ?
#
loop_
_entity_poly.entity_id
_entity_poly.type
_entity_poly.pdbx_seq_one_letter_code
_entity_poly.pdbx_strand_id
1 'polypeptide(L)'
;AEINIKPWESLLRELKEGNNGRNWIDREPYAYWKGNPFVAETRRDLLTCNLSDKHDWNARLYVQDWILESKRGFQQSNLASQCAHRYS
;
A
#
# COMPACT_ATOMS: atom_id res chain seq x y z
N ALA A 1 17.91 -9.87 -1.70
CA ALA A 1 16.55 -10.02 -2.22
C ALA A 1 16.14 -8.68 -2.80
N GLU A 2 16.07 -8.62 -4.13
CA GLU A 2 15.40 -7.54 -4.83
C GLU A 2 13.94 -7.60 -4.38
N ILE A 3 13.47 -6.54 -3.71
CA ILE A 3 12.04 -6.27 -3.50
C ILE A 3 11.34 -6.65 -4.81
N ASN A 4 10.39 -7.59 -4.81
CA ASN A 4 9.76 -8.23 -5.98
C ASN A 4 8.94 -7.25 -6.86
N ILE A 5 9.55 -6.11 -7.19
CA ILE A 5 9.07 -5.06 -8.05
C ILE A 5 9.40 -5.54 -9.46
N LYS A 6 8.34 -5.84 -10.21
CA LYS A 6 8.46 -6.24 -11.61
C LYS A 6 9.11 -5.12 -12.42
N PRO A 7 9.73 -5.44 -13.57
CA PRO A 7 10.16 -4.43 -14.53
C PRO A 7 9.02 -3.44 -14.83
N TRP A 8 9.39 -2.18 -15.02
CA TRP A 8 8.43 -1.07 -15.13
C TRP A 8 7.31 -1.32 -16.13
N GLU A 9 7.61 -1.90 -17.30
CA GLU A 9 6.60 -2.18 -18.33
C GLU A 9 5.52 -3.16 -17.85
N SER A 10 5.94 -4.24 -17.18
CA SER A 10 5.02 -5.24 -16.63
C SER A 10 4.20 -4.66 -15.48
N LEU A 11 4.85 -3.90 -14.59
CA LEU A 11 4.20 -3.22 -13.48
C LEU A 11 3.19 -2.18 -13.96
N LEU A 12 3.53 -1.38 -14.98
CA LEU A 12 2.65 -0.37 -15.56
C LEU A 12 1.39 -1.01 -16.15
N ARG A 13 1.51 -2.16 -16.81
CA ARG A 13 0.35 -2.91 -17.31
C ARG A 13 -0.56 -3.34 -16.16
N GLU A 14 -0.01 -3.94 -15.12
CA GLU A 14 -0.78 -4.36 -13.94
C GLU A 14 -1.45 -3.19 -13.21
N LEU A 15 -0.75 -2.05 -13.10
CA LEU A 15 -1.32 -0.82 -12.54
C LEU A 15 -2.48 -0.29 -13.38
N LYS A 16 -2.37 -0.30 -14.72
CA LYS A 16 -3.45 0.11 -15.62
C LYS A 16 -4.65 -0.83 -15.50
N GLU A 17 -4.43 -2.13 -15.46
CA GLU A 17 -5.48 -3.14 -15.28
C GLU A 17 -6.17 -2.98 -13.92
N GLY A 18 -5.40 -2.84 -12.83
CA GLY A 18 -5.93 -2.59 -11.49
C GLY A 18 -6.72 -1.28 -11.39
N ASN A 19 -6.24 -0.22 -12.04
CA ASN A 19 -6.91 1.09 -12.09
C ASN A 19 -8.22 1.04 -12.89
N ASN A 20 -8.26 0.28 -13.98
CA ASN A 20 -9.46 0.12 -14.81
C ASN A 20 -10.46 -0.90 -14.23
N GLY A 21 -10.03 -1.78 -13.33
CA GLY A 21 -10.89 -2.78 -12.71
C GLY A 21 -11.98 -2.21 -11.78
N ARG A 22 -11.86 -0.95 -11.37
CA ARG A 22 -12.84 -0.28 -10.51
C ARG A 22 -12.90 1.22 -10.79
N ASN A 23 -14.11 1.73 -11.06
CA ASN A 23 -14.33 3.17 -11.25
C ASN A 23 -13.93 3.94 -9.99
N TRP A 24 -13.52 5.20 -10.17
CA TRP A 24 -13.11 6.07 -9.08
C TRP A 24 -14.13 6.15 -7.94
N ILE A 25 -15.42 6.27 -8.28
CA ILE A 25 -16.50 6.41 -7.28
C ILE A 25 -16.70 5.13 -6.45
N ASP A 26 -16.34 3.96 -7.00
CA ASP A 26 -16.51 2.66 -6.34
C ASP A 26 -15.30 2.27 -5.48
N ARG A 27 -14.20 3.04 -5.55
CA ARG A 27 -13.00 2.82 -4.72
C ARG A 27 -13.25 3.19 -3.28
N GLU A 28 -12.53 2.52 -2.38
CA GLU A 28 -12.60 2.80 -0.95
C GLU A 28 -12.17 4.25 -0.67
N PRO A 29 -12.99 5.05 0.04
CA PRO A 29 -12.76 6.48 0.24
C PRO A 29 -11.71 6.79 1.32
N TYR A 30 -10.77 5.86 1.55
CA TYR A 30 -9.79 5.95 2.62
C TYR A 30 -8.39 6.19 2.05
N ALA A 31 -7.57 6.90 2.82
CA ALA A 31 -6.13 6.96 2.59
C ALA A 31 -5.50 5.60 2.88
N TYR A 32 -4.70 5.09 1.98
CA TYR A 32 -4.00 3.83 2.12
C TYR A 32 -2.50 4.04 2.09
N TRP A 33 -1.78 3.44 3.04
CA TRP A 33 -0.33 3.35 2.98
C TRP A 33 0.13 2.02 3.55
N LYS A 34 1.04 1.36 2.83
CA LYS A 34 1.72 0.16 3.30
C LYS A 34 3.21 0.26 3.02
N GLY A 35 4.03 0.23 4.06
CA GLY A 35 5.46 0.41 3.89
C GLY A 35 6.26 0.26 5.17
N ASN A 36 7.58 0.39 5.06
CA ASN A 36 8.47 0.35 6.21
C ASN A 36 8.61 1.75 6.83
N PRO A 37 8.13 1.96 8.07
CA PRO A 37 8.20 3.24 8.76
C PRO A 37 9.60 3.50 9.35
N PHE A 38 10.46 2.48 9.47
CA PHE A 38 11.71 2.60 10.20
C PHE A 38 12.82 3.29 9.40
N VAL A 39 12.61 3.56 8.11
CA VAL A 39 13.60 4.18 7.21
C VAL A 39 13.60 5.72 7.27
N ALA A 40 12.54 6.34 7.79
CA ALA A 40 12.43 7.79 7.89
C ALA A 40 11.46 8.18 9.01
N GLU A 41 11.77 9.23 9.76
CA GLU A 41 10.91 9.76 10.84
C GLU A 41 9.53 10.16 10.32
N THR A 42 9.47 10.85 9.18
CA THR A 42 8.21 11.26 8.54
C THR A 42 7.26 10.09 8.22
N ARG A 43 7.78 8.89 7.97
CA ARG A 43 6.96 7.68 7.77
C ARG A 43 6.45 7.09 9.09
N ARG A 44 7.16 7.32 10.20
CA ARG A 44 6.68 6.99 11.54
C ARG A 44 5.58 7.96 11.95
N ASP A 45 5.75 9.24 11.65
CA ASP A 45 4.74 10.27 11.92
C ASP A 45 3.42 9.95 11.20
N LEU A 46 3.47 9.43 9.98
CA LEU A 46 2.27 8.97 9.26
C LEU A 46 1.45 7.96 10.09
N LEU A 47 2.11 7.04 10.81
CA LEU A 47 1.41 6.06 11.66
C LEU A 47 0.64 6.70 12.81
N THR A 48 1.00 7.92 13.20
CA THR A 48 0.26 8.70 14.21
C THR A 48 -1.04 9.29 13.67
N CYS A 49 -1.36 9.14 12.39
CA CYS A 49 -2.65 9.56 11.85
C CYS A 49 -3.78 8.55 12.15
N ASN A 50 -3.48 7.38 12.72
CA ASN A 50 -4.46 6.35 13.11
C ASN A 50 -4.30 5.96 14.59
N LEU A 51 -4.58 6.90 15.50
CA LEU A 51 -4.19 6.85 16.92
C LEU A 51 -4.98 5.87 17.80
N SER A 52 -6.21 5.54 17.43
CA SER A 52 -7.06 4.69 18.28
C SER A 52 -8.19 4.05 17.49
N ASP A 53 -8.58 2.84 17.92
CA ASP A 53 -9.69 2.07 17.35
C ASP A 53 -11.08 2.63 17.66
N LYS A 54 -11.15 3.71 18.46
CA LYS A 54 -12.40 4.37 18.85
C LYS A 54 -12.93 5.34 17.79
N HIS A 55 -12.13 5.65 16.77
CA HIS A 55 -12.47 6.59 15.71
C HIS A 55 -11.97 6.07 14.36
N ASP A 56 -12.78 6.18 13.31
CA ASP A 56 -12.32 5.93 11.95
C ASP A 56 -11.64 7.19 11.40
N TRP A 57 -10.31 7.17 11.37
CA TRP A 57 -9.47 8.26 10.88
C TRP A 57 -9.46 8.38 9.35
N ASN A 58 -10.25 7.57 8.64
CA ASN A 58 -10.26 7.43 7.18
C ASN A 58 -8.87 7.07 6.60
N ALA A 59 -7.98 6.52 7.41
CA ALA A 59 -6.65 6.08 7.03
C ALA A 59 -6.49 4.58 7.29
N ARG A 60 -5.80 3.89 6.39
CA ARG A 60 -5.51 2.46 6.39
C ARG A 60 -3.99 2.31 6.26
N LEU A 61 -3.31 2.34 7.41
CA LEU A 61 -1.85 2.38 7.49
C LEU A 61 -1.32 1.03 7.97
N TYR A 62 -0.44 0.42 7.18
CA TYR A 62 0.09 -0.91 7.45
C TYR A 62 1.61 -0.92 7.43
N VAL A 63 2.21 -1.47 8.49
CA VAL A 63 3.66 -1.69 8.52
C VAL A 63 4.02 -2.89 7.66
N GLN A 64 4.89 -2.68 6.69
CA GLN A 64 5.44 -3.75 5.85
C GLN A 64 6.70 -4.34 6.50
N ASP A 65 6.58 -5.56 7.02
CA ASP A 65 7.71 -6.34 7.52
C ASP A 65 8.48 -6.99 6.36
N TRP A 66 9.59 -6.36 5.96
CA TRP A 66 10.44 -6.87 4.88
C TRP A 66 11.10 -8.21 5.18
N ILE A 67 11.34 -8.54 6.46
CA ILE A 67 11.93 -9.83 6.84
C ILE A 67 10.91 -10.93 6.53
N LEU A 68 9.67 -10.72 6.95
CA LEU A 68 8.58 -11.66 6.66
C LEU A 68 8.26 -11.73 5.17
N GLU A 69 8.19 -10.60 4.47
CA GLU A 69 7.93 -10.56 3.03
C GLU A 69 9.03 -11.27 2.24
N SER A 70 10.30 -11.12 2.63
CA SER A 70 11.41 -11.83 1.96
C SER A 70 11.24 -13.36 2.04
N LYS A 71 10.74 -13.88 3.17
CA LYS A 71 10.43 -15.30 3.35
C LYS A 71 9.21 -15.76 2.55
N ARG A 72 8.29 -14.84 2.25
CA ARG A 72 7.04 -15.10 1.50
C ARG A 72 7.13 -14.71 0.03
N GLY A 73 8.30 -14.31 -0.46
CA GLY A 73 8.48 -13.87 -1.86
C GLY A 73 7.74 -12.57 -2.20
N PHE A 74 7.52 -11.70 -1.21
CA PHE A 74 6.87 -10.39 -1.35
C PHE A 74 5.46 -10.45 -1.97
N GLN A 75 4.75 -11.56 -1.78
CA GLN A 75 3.39 -11.76 -2.32
C GLN A 75 2.41 -10.66 -1.87
N GLN A 76 2.67 -10.00 -0.74
CA GLN A 76 1.79 -8.96 -0.20
C GLN A 76 2.29 -7.54 -0.51
N SER A 77 3.26 -7.40 -1.43
CA SER A 77 3.87 -6.12 -1.84
C SER A 77 3.44 -5.65 -3.22
N ASN A 78 2.44 -6.29 -3.84
CA ASN A 78 1.99 -5.90 -5.19
C ASN A 78 1.33 -4.52 -5.19
N LEU A 79 1.92 -3.55 -5.90
CA LEU A 79 1.42 -2.18 -5.98
C LEU A 79 0.05 -2.08 -6.66
N ALA A 80 -0.26 -2.95 -7.63
CA ALA A 80 -1.55 -2.93 -8.33
C ALA A 80 -2.75 -3.19 -7.42
N SER A 81 -2.54 -3.86 -6.28
CA SER A 81 -3.60 -4.06 -5.28
C SER A 81 -4.06 -2.76 -4.61
N GLN A 82 -3.22 -1.72 -4.63
CA GLN A 82 -3.53 -0.42 -4.00
C GLN A 82 -4.58 0.36 -4.79
N CYS A 83 -4.78 0.07 -6.08
CA CYS A 83 -5.75 0.73 -6.95
C CYS A 83 -7.21 0.62 -6.48
N ALA A 84 -7.50 -0.23 -5.49
CA ALA A 84 -8.81 -0.33 -4.86
C ALA A 84 -9.16 0.88 -3.97
N HIS A 85 -8.16 1.67 -3.54
CA HIS A 85 -8.34 2.85 -2.68
C HIS A 85 -8.29 4.13 -3.52
N ARG A 86 -8.99 5.18 -3.07
CA ARG A 86 -9.00 6.49 -3.75
C ARG A 86 -7.71 7.27 -3.52
N TYR A 87 -7.16 7.18 -2.31
CA TYR A 87 -5.99 7.95 -1.90
C TYR A 87 -4.87 6.97 -1.53
N SER A 88 -3.72 7.11 -2.19
CA SER A 88 -2.53 6.27 -2.05
C SER A 88 -1.29 7.14 -1.93
#